data_AF-W1XDQ6-F1
#
_entry.id   AF-W1XDQ6-F1
#
_cell.length_a   1.000
_cell.length_b   1.000
_cell.length_c   1.000
_cell.angle_alpha   90.00
_cell.angle_beta   90.00
_cell.angle_gamma   90.00
#
_symmetry.space_group_name_H-M   'P 1'
#
loop_
_entity.id
_entity.type
_entity.pdbx_description
1 polymer ?
#
loop_
_entity_poly.entity_id
_entity_poly.type
_entity_poly.pdbx_seq_one_letter_code
_entity_poly.pdbx_strand_id
1 'polypeptide(L)'
;IDLVKGENGTVEIIDFKSEKKPDLELQAERLEQYRRQLHIYAHLIEMRTGQKVSKMHLYYTGEEDGAPTITYPYTKTAIEGTMAGFDKIVKKIMK
;
A
#
# COMPACT_ATOMS: atom_id res chain seq x y z
N ILE A 1 -1.40 1.17 -9.27
CA ILE A 1 -2.14 0.33 -8.31
C ILE A 1 -3.27 -0.37 -9.01
N ASP A 2 -3.41 -1.64 -8.70
CA ASP A 2 -4.47 -2.51 -9.16
C ASP A 2 -5.30 -2.96 -7.96
N LEU A 3 -6.59 -3.23 -8.18
CA LEU A 3 -7.52 -3.68 -7.15
C LEU A 3 -7.97 -5.09 -7.46
N VAL A 4 -7.90 -5.95 -6.46
CA VAL A 4 -8.41 -7.32 -6.54
C VAL A 4 -9.47 -7.54 -5.47
N LYS A 5 -10.41 -8.43 -5.76
CA LYS A 5 -11.46 -8.80 -4.81
C LYS A 5 -10.84 -9.56 -3.64
N GLY A 6 -11.02 -9.04 -2.44
CA GLY A 6 -10.65 -9.72 -1.20
C GLY A 6 -11.79 -10.57 -0.65
N GLU A 7 -11.61 -11.05 0.57
CA GLU A 7 -12.63 -11.82 1.29
C GLU A 7 -13.70 -10.91 1.90
N ASN A 8 -14.89 -11.46 2.17
CA ASN A 8 -15.97 -10.78 2.91
C ASN A 8 -16.38 -9.41 2.34
N GLY A 9 -16.31 -9.25 1.01
CA GLY A 9 -16.67 -8.00 0.33
C GLY A 9 -15.62 -6.89 0.44
N THR A 10 -14.41 -7.21 0.92
CA THR A 10 -13.26 -6.29 0.89
C THR A 10 -12.54 -6.31 -0.45
N VAL A 11 -11.62 -5.37 -0.63
CA VAL A 11 -10.65 -5.38 -1.73
C VAL A 11 -9.23 -5.40 -1.19
N GLU A 12 -8.30 -5.87 -2.01
CA GLU A 12 -6.87 -5.83 -1.73
C GLU A 12 -6.18 -4.99 -2.83
N ILE A 13 -5.12 -4.28 -2.43
CA ILE A 13 -4.35 -3.41 -3.34
C ILE A 13 -3.09 -4.14 -3.76
N ILE A 14 -2.80 -4.14 -5.05
CA ILE A 14 -1.53 -4.63 -5.58
C ILE A 14 -0.80 -3.47 -6.27
N ASP A 15 0.46 -3.28 -5.91
CA ASP A 15 1.37 -2.38 -6.61
C ASP A 15 2.53 -3.18 -7.19
N PHE A 16 2.59 -3.22 -8.52
CA PHE A 16 3.61 -3.96 -9.25
C PHE A 16 4.90 -3.16 -9.32
N LYS A 17 6.01 -3.82 -9.02
CA LYS A 17 7.37 -3.31 -9.15
C LYS A 17 8.10 -4.15 -10.19
N SER A 18 8.75 -3.49 -11.16
CA SER A 18 9.54 -4.14 -12.22
C SER A 18 10.91 -4.61 -11.74
N GLU A 19 11.36 -4.12 -10.59
CA GLU A 19 12.65 -4.45 -10.00
C GLU A 19 12.63 -5.76 -9.20
N LYS A 20 13.82 -6.28 -8.88
CA LYS A 20 13.99 -7.39 -7.94
C LYS A 20 13.55 -6.95 -6.54
N LYS A 21 13.06 -7.89 -5.74
CA LYS A 21 12.63 -7.60 -4.37
C LYS A 21 13.82 -7.08 -3.56
N PRO A 22 13.69 -5.93 -2.87
CA PRO A 22 14.78 -5.39 -2.07
C PRO A 22 15.02 -6.26 -0.84
N ASP A 23 16.26 -6.25 -0.37
CA ASP A 23 16.62 -6.82 0.93
C ASP A 23 15.83 -6.11 2.04
N LEU A 24 15.20 -6.89 2.91
CA LEU A 24 14.24 -6.39 3.90
C LEU A 24 14.92 -5.55 5.00
N GLU A 25 16.18 -5.81 5.31
CA GLU A 25 16.91 -5.13 6.37
C GLU A 25 17.69 -3.94 5.81
N LEU A 26 18.46 -4.16 4.73
CA LEU A 26 19.32 -3.13 4.14
C LEU A 26 18.52 -1.99 3.50
N GLN A 27 17.28 -2.25 3.09
CA GLN A 27 16.41 -1.26 2.42
C GLN A 27 15.09 -1.05 3.17
N ALA A 28 15.11 -1.21 4.50
CA ALA A 28 13.94 -1.03 5.35
C ALA A 28 13.26 0.35 5.18
N GLU A 29 14.05 1.43 5.01
CA GLU A 29 13.50 2.77 4.80
C GLU A 29 12.70 2.87 3.49
N ARG A 30 13.21 2.28 2.40
CA ARG A 30 12.55 2.26 1.10
C ARG A 30 11.24 1.47 1.16
N LEU A 31 11.25 0.32 1.85
CA LEU A 31 10.05 -0.48 2.08
C LEU A 31 9.02 0.27 2.91
N GLU A 32 9.45 1.02 3.92
CA GLU A 32 8.56 1.86 4.72
C GLU A 32 7.93 2.99 3.88
N GLN A 33 8.67 3.59 2.95
CA GLN A 33 8.12 4.58 2.02
C GLN A 33 7.04 3.96 1.12
N TYR A 34 7.29 2.77 0.55
CA TYR A 34 6.28 2.05 -0.24
C TYR A 34 5.06 1.66 0.61
N ARG A 35 5.28 1.22 1.85
CA ARG A 35 4.21 0.91 2.79
C ARG A 35 3.33 2.13 3.03
N ARG A 36 3.91 3.31 3.29
CA ARG A 36 3.14 4.56 3.49
C ARG A 36 2.34 4.96 2.25
N GLN A 37 2.93 4.81 1.06
CA GLN A 37 2.23 5.05 -0.20
C GLN A 37 1.01 4.12 -0.36
N LEU A 38 1.15 2.82 -0.05
CA LEU A 38 0.03 1.88 -0.08
C LEU A 38 -1.09 2.26 0.90
N HIS A 39 -0.75 2.74 2.10
CA HIS A 39 -1.75 3.20 3.08
C HIS A 39 -2.55 4.40 2.58
N ILE A 40 -1.90 5.32 1.87
CA ILE A 40 -2.54 6.46 1.21
C ILE A 40 -3.56 5.98 0.18
N TYR A 41 -3.16 5.04 -0.68
CA TYR A 41 -4.06 4.50 -1.70
C TYR A 41 -5.26 3.81 -1.07
N ALA A 42 -5.03 2.99 -0.06
CA ALA A 42 -6.10 2.32 0.67
C ALA A 42 -7.09 3.31 1.27
N HIS A 43 -6.59 4.38 1.91
CA HIS A 43 -7.44 5.42 2.47
C HIS A 43 -8.28 6.12 1.39
N LEU A 44 -7.69 6.45 0.24
CA LEU A 44 -8.40 7.08 -0.88
C LEU A 44 -9.46 6.17 -1.49
N ILE A 45 -9.18 4.87 -1.61
CA ILE A 45 -10.14 3.87 -2.11
C ILE A 45 -11.31 3.74 -1.17
N GLU A 46 -11.08 3.59 0.14
CA GLU A 46 -12.15 3.53 1.13
C GLU A 46 -13.02 4.79 1.08
N MET A 47 -12.40 5.99 1.02
CA MET A 47 -13.14 7.25 0.98
C MET A 47 -13.96 7.44 -0.29
N ARG A 48 -13.42 7.06 -1.46
CA ARG A 48 -14.08 7.30 -2.76
C ARG A 48 -15.10 6.24 -3.13
N THR A 49 -14.88 4.99 -2.72
CA THR A 49 -15.69 3.85 -3.16
C THR A 49 -16.55 3.26 -2.05
N GLY A 50 -16.26 3.57 -0.79
CA GLY A 50 -16.88 2.93 0.37
C GLY A 50 -16.43 1.48 0.62
N GLN A 51 -15.65 0.88 -0.29
CA GLN A 51 -15.15 -0.49 -0.14
C GLN A 51 -14.04 -0.54 0.90
N LYS A 52 -14.04 -1.57 1.74
CA LYS A 52 -13.01 -1.79 2.74
C LYS A 52 -11.78 -2.44 2.13
N VAL A 53 -10.61 -1.90 2.45
CA VAL A 53 -9.34 -2.51 2.06
C VAL A 53 -8.89 -3.45 3.17
N SER A 54 -8.52 -4.69 2.85
CA SER A 54 -8.08 -5.67 3.87
C SER A 54 -6.56 -5.87 3.87
N LYS A 55 -5.95 -5.92 2.69
CA LYS A 55 -4.50 -6.09 2.52
C LYS A 55 -3.94 -5.21 1.40
N MET A 56 -2.65 -4.95 1.49
CA MET A 56 -1.89 -4.22 0.49
C MET A 56 -0.62 -5.00 0.15
N HIS A 57 -0.30 -5.07 -1.13
CA HIS A 57 0.76 -5.92 -1.65
C HIS A 57 1.73 -5.10 -2.51
N LEU A 58 3.01 -5.36 -2.32
CA LEU A 58 4.04 -5.07 -3.31
C LEU A 58 4.35 -6.37 -4.05
N TYR A 59 4.21 -6.37 -5.37
CA TYR A 59 4.51 -7.54 -6.21
C TYR A 59 5.71 -7.23 -7.12
N TYR A 60 6.83 -7.89 -6.87
CA TYR A 60 8.09 -7.72 -7.60
C TYR A 60 8.16 -8.70 -8.76
N THR A 61 7.90 -8.22 -9.96
CA THR A 61 7.90 -9.04 -11.20
C THR A 61 9.29 -9.49 -11.62
N GLY A 62 10.35 -8.86 -11.10
CA GLY A 62 11.74 -9.26 -11.32
C GLY A 62 12.31 -10.21 -10.24
N GLU A 63 11.47 -10.73 -9.33
CA GLU A 63 11.90 -11.72 -8.34
C GLU A 63 11.70 -13.14 -8.88
N GLU A 64 12.80 -13.86 -9.10
CA GLU A 64 12.81 -15.21 -9.69
C GLU A 64 13.15 -16.31 -8.67
N ASP A 65 13.82 -15.97 -7.57
CA ASP A 65 14.44 -16.94 -6.65
C ASP A 65 13.67 -17.10 -5.33
N GLY A 66 12.57 -16.37 -5.14
CA GLY A 66 11.83 -16.34 -3.89
C GLY A 66 10.39 -15.87 -4.01
N ALA A 67 9.75 -15.63 -2.87
CA ALA A 67 8.39 -15.11 -2.86
C ALA A 67 8.36 -13.66 -3.37
N PRO A 68 7.70 -13.38 -4.52
CA PRO A 68 7.75 -12.07 -5.18
C PRO A 68 6.91 -11.02 -4.47
N THR A 69 6.19 -11.41 -3.40
CA THR A 69 5.22 -10.54 -2.73
C THR A 69 5.72 -10.12 -1.35
N ILE A 70 5.43 -8.86 -1.00
CA ILE A 70 5.42 -8.38 0.38
C ILE A 70 4.00 -7.92 0.68
N THR A 71 3.43 -8.43 1.76
CA THR A 71 2.04 -8.16 2.15
C THR A 71 2.00 -7.39 3.46
N TYR A 72 1.20 -6.34 3.50
CA TYR A 72 0.91 -5.56 4.69
C TYR A 72 -0.59 -5.65 5.01
N PRO A 73 -0.97 -5.95 6.27
CA PRO A 73 -2.36 -5.80 6.67
C PRO A 73 -2.73 -4.31 6.65
N TYR A 74 -3.96 -3.99 6.23
CA TYR A 74 -4.48 -2.63 6.35
C TYR A 74 -5.27 -2.49 7.65
N THR A 75 -4.74 -1.73 8.60
CA THR A 75 -5.46 -1.38 9.83
C THR A 75 -5.54 0.13 9.99
N LYS A 76 -6.73 0.62 10.32
CA LYS A 76 -7.02 2.07 10.38
C LYS A 76 -6.22 2.78 11.48
N THR A 77 -5.80 2.08 12.53
CA THR A 77 -4.94 2.62 13.60
C THR A 77 -3.50 2.90 13.14
N ALA A 78 -2.97 2.17 12.15
CA ALA A 78 -1.64 2.43 11.59
C ALA A 78 -1.56 3.73 10.77
N ILE A 79 -2.73 4.31 10.45
CA ILE A 79 -2.89 5.44 9.54
C ILE A 79 -2.84 6.77 10.28
N GLU A 80 -3.27 6.85 11.54
CA GLU A 80 -3.39 8.14 12.27
C GLU A 80 -2.05 8.89 12.32
N GLY A 81 -0.93 8.18 12.48
CA GLY A 81 0.42 8.76 12.40
C GLY A 81 0.86 9.14 10.98
N THR A 82 0.37 8.44 9.95
CA THR A 82 0.75 8.66 8.54
C THR A 82 -0.10 9.76 7.87
N MET A 83 -1.37 9.90 8.26
CA MET A 83 -2.33 10.83 7.65
C MET A 83 -2.19 12.27 8.13
N ALA A 84 -1.72 12.49 9.36
CA ALA A 84 -1.53 13.84 9.90
C ALA A 84 -0.63 14.71 8.99
N GLY A 85 0.39 14.11 8.37
CA GLY A 85 1.23 14.78 7.37
C GLY A 85 0.62 14.81 5.97
N PHE A 86 -0.09 13.74 5.58
CA PHE A 86 -0.58 13.54 4.23
C PHE A 86 -1.81 14.40 3.87
N ASP A 87 -2.77 14.56 4.79
CA ASP A 87 -3.96 15.41 4.58
C ASP A 87 -3.57 16.85 4.21
N LYS A 88 -2.47 17.35 4.78
CA LYS A 88 -1.94 18.67 4.49
C LYS A 88 -1.37 18.79 3.07
N ILE A 89 -0.84 17.71 2.52
CA ILE A 89 -0.27 17.66 1.16
C ILE A 89 -1.40 17.52 0.13
N VAL A 90 -2.33 16.59 0.34
CA VAL A 90 -3.46 16.38 -0.59
C VAL A 90 -4.37 17.61 -0.68
N LYS A 91 -4.68 18.25 0.44
CA LYS A 91 -5.48 19.49 0.46
C LYS A 91 -4.84 20.64 -0.32
N LYS A 92 -3.51 20.62 -0.52
CA LYS A 92 -2.80 21.62 -1.34
C LYS A 92 -2.81 21.29 -2.83
N ILE A 93 -2.88 20.01 -3.20
CA ILE A 93 -2.84 19.56 -4.60
C ILE A 93 -4.25 19.54 -5.22
N MET A 94 -5.29 19.30 -4.42
CA MET A 94 -6.69 19.24 -4.88
C MET A 94 -7.41 20.60 -4.89
N LYS A 95 -6.68 21.72 -4.83
CA LYS A 95 -7.22 23.08 -4.85
C LYS A 95 -6.79 23.77 -6.13
#